data_AF-A0A0F8BYA1-F1
#
_entry.id   AF-A0A0F8BYA1-F1
#
_cell.length_a   1.000
_cell.length_b   1.000
_cell.length_c   1.000
_cell.angle_alpha   90.00
_cell.angle_beta   90.00
_cell.angle_gamma   90.00
#
_symmetry.space_group_name_H-M   'P 1'
#
loop_
_entity.id
_entity.type
_entity.pdbx_description
1 polymer ?
#
loop_
_entity_poly.entity_id
_entity_poly.type
_entity_poly.pdbx_seq_one_letter_code
_entity_poly.pdbx_strand_id
1 'polypeptide(L)'
;MIRKQARQRRDYLHRRAITLRDAEISEKRAKLRASLASGKPLDPSIAKDTGLRKDLPYDESQPDLTTHERLDMDDEYAELSGIVEPRVMVTTSRDPSTRLAAFSKEIRLLFPTAIRLNRGNLILPELVHSCKSNGLSDVVLLHEHRGHDSVELAEVGPRMTMRAFEIRNSTLENKDGDVEWHLSQYTRTGRKKNYL
;
A
#
# COMPACT_ATOMS: atom_id res chain seq x y z
N MET A 1 13.08 -1.31 -19.86
CA MET A 1 12.04 -0.90 -18.90
C MET A 1 12.03 -1.78 -17.64
N ILE A 2 11.95 -3.11 -17.75
CA ILE A 2 11.87 -4.07 -16.61
C ILE A 2 13.02 -3.92 -15.59
N ARG A 3 14.27 -3.78 -16.05
CA ARG A 3 15.44 -3.59 -15.15
C ARG A 3 15.34 -2.32 -14.29
N LYS A 4 14.76 -1.23 -14.81
CA LYS A 4 14.57 0.03 -14.08
C LYS A 4 13.58 -0.17 -12.94
N GLN A 5 12.45 -0.82 -13.20
CA GLN A 5 11.41 -1.10 -12.20
C GLN A 5 11.94 -2.01 -11.09
N ALA A 6 12.66 -3.09 -11.45
CA ALA A 6 13.28 -3.98 -10.47
C ALA A 6 14.35 -3.26 -9.61
N ARG A 7 15.08 -2.30 -10.18
CA ARG A 7 16.01 -1.45 -9.44
C ARG A 7 15.27 -0.52 -8.49
N GLN A 8 14.30 0.26 -8.98
CA GLN A 8 13.51 1.18 -8.17
C GLN A 8 12.85 0.49 -6.98
N ARG A 9 12.31 -0.72 -7.17
CA ARG A 9 11.75 -1.53 -6.08
C ARG A 9 12.81 -1.89 -5.02
N ARG A 10 14.01 -2.34 -5.43
CA ARG A 10 15.09 -2.65 -4.49
C ARG A 10 15.55 -1.41 -3.74
N ASP A 11 15.68 -0.29 -4.44
CA ASP A 11 16.06 0.99 -3.85
C ASP A 11 15.01 1.44 -2.82
N TYR A 12 13.72 1.29 -3.13
CA TYR A 12 12.62 1.59 -2.21
C TYR A 12 12.64 0.69 -0.96
N LEU A 13 12.77 -0.62 -1.12
CA LEU A 13 12.85 -1.54 0.04
C LEU A 13 14.06 -1.24 0.92
N HIS A 14 15.19 -0.88 0.31
CA HIS A 14 16.39 -0.47 1.03
C HIS A 14 16.19 0.85 1.78
N ARG A 15 15.57 1.86 1.14
CA ARG A 15 15.20 3.12 1.80
C ARG A 15 14.26 2.89 2.98
N ARG A 16 13.18 2.12 2.78
CA ARG A 16 12.23 1.75 3.86
C ARG A 16 12.93 1.08 5.05
N ALA A 17 13.91 0.20 4.80
CA ALA A 17 14.68 -0.43 5.86
C ALA A 17 15.60 0.55 6.61
N ILE A 18 16.18 1.54 5.92
CA ILE A 18 16.95 2.62 6.56
C ILE A 18 16.02 3.51 7.39
N THR A 19 14.89 3.95 6.83
CA THR A 19 13.91 4.79 7.52
C THR A 19 13.44 4.17 8.83
N LEU A 20 13.22 2.85 8.87
CA LEU A 20 12.86 2.14 10.11
C LEU A 20 13.96 2.21 11.16
N ARG A 21 15.23 2.01 10.78
CA ARG A 21 16.37 2.15 11.71
C ARG A 21 16.55 3.58 12.18
N ASP A 22 16.42 4.53 11.26
CA ASP A 22 16.56 5.96 11.55
C ASP A 22 15.42 6.46 12.43
N ALA A 23 14.22 5.88 12.34
CA ALA A 23 13.10 6.18 13.22
C ALA A 23 13.38 5.74 14.67
N GLU A 24 13.92 4.53 14.88
CA GLU A 24 14.34 4.06 16.21
C GLU A 24 15.41 4.98 16.82
N ILE A 25 16.35 5.46 16.00
CA ILE A 25 17.38 6.43 16.43
C ILE A 25 16.73 7.79 16.72
N SER A 26 15.80 8.24 15.87
CA SER A 26 15.08 9.50 16.02
C SER A 26 14.29 9.56 17.32
N GLU A 27 13.63 8.46 17.72
CA GLU A 27 12.93 8.39 19.02
C GLU A 27 13.87 8.61 20.21
N LYS A 28 15.10 8.06 20.15
CA LYS A 28 16.12 8.29 21.19
C LYS A 28 16.61 9.75 21.18
N ARG A 29 16.80 10.31 19.99
CA ARG A 29 17.21 11.73 19.82
C ARG A 29 16.15 12.68 20.34
N ALA A 30 14.87 12.45 20.04
CA ALA A 30 13.76 13.27 20.53
C ALA A 30 13.70 13.29 22.06
N LYS A 31 13.89 12.13 22.71
CA LYS A 31 13.98 12.05 24.19
C LYS A 31 15.18 12.82 24.74
N LEU A 32 16.34 12.74 24.09
CA LEU A 32 17.54 13.49 24.48
C LEU A 32 17.31 15.00 24.33
N ARG A 33 16.73 15.45 23.21
CA ARG A 33 16.40 16.87 22.97
C ARG A 33 15.40 17.40 24.00
N ALA A 34 14.34 16.64 24.29
CA ALA A 34 13.35 17.01 25.29
C ALA A 34 13.94 17.08 26.72
N SER A 35 14.86 16.17 27.06
CA SER A 35 15.59 16.19 28.33
C SER A 35 16.51 17.41 28.44
N LEU A 36 17.24 17.76 27.37
CA LEU A 36 18.08 18.97 27.35
C LEU A 36 17.28 20.26 27.50
N ALA A 37 16.10 20.34 26.88
CA ALA A 37 15.21 21.49 27.00
C ALA A 37 14.56 21.61 28.40
N SER A 38 14.18 20.50 29.01
CA SER A 38 13.45 20.48 30.30
C SER A 38 14.33 20.29 31.54
N GLY A 39 15.59 19.89 31.36
CA GLY A 39 16.50 19.52 32.45
C GLY A 39 16.14 18.23 33.19
N LYS A 40 15.11 17.48 32.74
CA LYS A 40 14.68 16.23 33.40
C LYS A 40 15.68 15.09 33.15
N PRO A 41 15.92 14.21 34.13
CA PRO A 41 16.82 13.08 33.95
C PRO A 41 16.29 12.09 32.88
N LEU A 42 17.21 11.56 32.08
CA LEU A 42 16.96 10.60 31.00
C LEU A 42 17.48 9.20 31.38
N ASP A 43 16.97 8.17 30.71
CA ASP A 43 17.51 6.82 30.81
C ASP A 43 19.05 6.80 30.57
N PRO A 44 19.83 6.14 31.47
CA PRO A 44 21.29 6.09 31.35
C PRO A 44 21.80 5.48 30.03
N SER A 45 21.04 4.59 29.39
CA SER A 45 21.42 3.97 28.12
C SER A 45 21.47 5.00 26.98
N ILE A 46 20.52 5.93 26.95
CA ILE A 46 20.47 7.03 25.96
C ILE A 46 21.46 8.12 26.36
N ALA A 47 21.53 8.43 27.66
CA ALA A 47 22.41 9.48 28.15
C ALA A 47 23.89 9.16 27.91
N LYS A 48 24.33 7.91 28.03
CA LYS A 48 25.75 7.52 27.86
C LYS A 48 26.14 7.20 26.41
N ASP A 49 25.21 7.26 25.47
CA ASP A 49 25.49 6.98 24.06
C ASP A 49 26.34 8.12 23.45
N THR A 50 27.59 7.81 23.13
CA THR A 50 28.54 8.78 22.56
C THR A 50 28.33 9.02 21.07
N GLY A 51 27.76 8.06 20.33
CA GLY A 51 27.43 8.22 18.92
C GLY A 51 26.26 9.18 18.76
N LEU A 52 25.18 8.93 19.52
CA LEU A 52 23.98 9.77 19.52
C LEU A 52 24.29 11.24 19.81
N ARG A 53 25.17 11.51 20.78
CA ARG A 53 25.59 12.87 21.15
C ARG A 53 26.44 13.57 20.10
N LYS A 54 27.24 12.82 19.34
CA LYS A 54 28.06 13.38 18.24
C LYS A 54 27.20 13.73 17.04
N ASP A 55 26.17 12.93 16.76
CA ASP A 55 25.30 13.12 15.60
C ASP A 55 24.22 14.17 15.86
N LEU A 56 23.79 14.36 17.12
CA LEU A 56 22.72 15.29 17.50
C LEU A 56 22.90 16.70 16.92
N PRO A 57 24.08 17.37 17.00
CA PRO A 57 24.24 18.73 16.48
C PRO A 57 24.03 18.84 14.96
N TYR A 58 24.28 17.76 14.21
CA TYR A 58 24.10 17.74 12.76
C TYR A 58 22.64 17.51 12.36
N ASP A 59 21.88 16.80 13.20
CA ASP A 59 20.49 16.43 12.96
C ASP A 59 19.48 17.31 13.72
N GLU A 60 19.94 18.40 14.34
CA GLU A 60 19.11 19.29 15.15
C GLU A 60 17.96 19.94 14.36
N SER A 61 18.16 20.21 13.07
CA SER A 61 17.18 20.84 12.18
C SER A 61 16.14 19.88 11.60
N GLN A 62 16.33 18.56 11.75
CA GLN A 62 15.32 17.60 11.28
C GLN A 62 14.09 17.62 12.19
N PRO A 63 12.88 17.54 11.61
CA PRO A 63 11.66 17.46 12.41
C PRO A 63 11.59 16.12 13.17
N ASP A 64 11.11 16.21 14.41
CA ASP A 64 10.80 15.07 15.28
C ASP A 64 9.50 14.41 14.84
N LEU A 65 9.57 13.69 13.72
CA LEU A 65 8.47 12.90 13.20
C LEU A 65 8.47 11.51 13.85
N THR A 66 7.28 10.99 14.10
CA THR A 66 7.09 9.61 14.51
C THR A 66 7.43 8.66 13.35
N THR A 67 7.65 7.38 13.69
CA THR A 67 7.93 6.33 12.70
C THR A 67 6.87 6.25 11.61
N HIS A 68 5.59 6.37 11.98
CA HIS A 68 4.48 6.32 11.03
C HIS A 68 4.49 7.54 10.10
N GLU A 69 4.63 8.75 10.64
CA GLU A 69 4.67 9.97 9.82
C GLU A 69 5.85 9.99 8.83
N ARG A 70 7.02 9.45 9.22
CA ARG A 70 8.16 9.33 8.31
C ARG A 70 7.93 8.31 7.20
N LEU A 71 7.23 7.21 7.49
CA LEU A 71 6.90 6.20 6.48
C LEU A 71 5.84 6.72 5.52
N ASP A 72 4.82 7.44 6.03
CA ASP A 72 3.76 8.03 5.21
C ASP A 72 4.28 9.10 4.24
N MET A 73 5.39 9.77 4.58
CA MET A 73 6.03 10.76 3.70
C MET A 73 6.71 10.15 2.47
N ASP A 74 7.32 8.95 2.59
CA ASP A 74 8.04 8.27 1.51
C ASP A 74 7.31 6.98 1.11
N ASP A 75 6.03 7.15 0.72
CA ASP A 75 5.14 6.08 0.29
C ASP A 75 5.03 5.99 -1.24
N GLU A 76 4.56 4.85 -1.75
CA GLU A 76 4.43 4.52 -3.18
C GLU A 76 3.51 5.49 -3.94
N TYR A 77 2.58 6.14 -3.25
CA TYR A 77 1.65 7.10 -3.84
C TYR A 77 2.15 8.55 -3.81
N ALA A 78 3.14 8.87 -2.97
CA ALA A 78 3.56 10.24 -2.71
C ALA A 78 4.13 10.95 -3.95
N GLU A 79 4.86 10.22 -4.81
CA GLU A 79 5.52 10.80 -5.99
C GLU A 79 4.56 11.40 -7.02
N LEU A 80 3.33 10.85 -7.14
CA LEU A 80 2.36 11.22 -8.18
C LEU A 80 1.07 11.81 -7.64
N SER A 81 0.92 11.86 -6.31
CA SER A 81 -0.27 12.38 -5.63
C SER A 81 -0.55 13.83 -6.05
N GLY A 82 -1.74 14.09 -6.59
CA GLY A 82 -2.19 15.42 -7.01
C GLY A 82 -1.55 15.97 -8.30
N ILE A 83 -0.58 15.26 -8.90
CA ILE A 83 0.10 15.69 -10.14
C ILE A 83 -0.51 15.01 -11.36
N VAL A 84 -0.74 13.70 -11.27
CA VAL A 84 -1.23 12.88 -12.38
C VAL A 84 -2.54 12.23 -11.98
N GLU A 85 -3.55 12.34 -12.86
CA GLU A 85 -4.80 11.63 -12.65
C GLU A 85 -4.61 10.11 -12.78
N PRO A 86 -5.03 9.32 -11.78
CA PRO A 86 -4.87 7.87 -11.83
C PRO A 86 -5.71 7.29 -12.96
N ARG A 87 -5.11 6.38 -13.73
CA ARG A 87 -5.79 5.63 -14.80
C ARG A 87 -5.94 4.19 -14.34
N VAL A 88 -7.16 3.87 -13.91
CA VAL A 88 -7.51 2.55 -13.40
C VAL A 88 -7.98 1.66 -14.55
N MET A 89 -7.46 0.44 -14.63
CA MET A 89 -8.01 -0.57 -15.55
C MET A 89 -8.81 -1.61 -14.79
N VAL A 90 -10.05 -1.84 -15.22
CA VAL A 90 -10.95 -2.86 -14.69
C VAL A 90 -10.97 -4.04 -15.66
N THR A 91 -10.66 -5.24 -15.17
CA THR A 91 -10.75 -6.50 -15.91
C THR A 91 -11.48 -7.56 -15.09
N THR A 92 -12.00 -8.57 -15.77
CA THR A 92 -12.65 -9.74 -15.16
C THR A 92 -11.70 -10.92 -15.06
N SER A 93 -12.19 -12.03 -14.52
CA SER A 93 -11.64 -13.37 -14.65
C SER A 93 -11.52 -13.82 -16.12
N ARG A 94 -10.90 -15.00 -16.34
CA ARG A 94 -10.64 -15.58 -17.66
C ARG A 94 -11.90 -15.72 -18.52
N ASP A 95 -12.92 -16.35 -17.97
CA ASP A 95 -14.20 -16.60 -18.63
C ASP A 95 -15.32 -15.98 -17.79
N PRO A 96 -15.66 -14.70 -18.03
CA PRO A 96 -16.68 -14.01 -17.26
C PRO A 96 -18.08 -14.39 -17.72
N SER A 97 -19.02 -14.44 -16.78
CA SER A 97 -20.45 -14.46 -17.07
C SER A 97 -20.91 -13.12 -17.64
N THR A 98 -22.09 -13.11 -18.25
CA THR A 98 -22.76 -11.88 -18.72
C THR A 98 -22.98 -10.90 -17.57
N ARG A 99 -23.29 -11.39 -16.37
CA ARG A 99 -23.48 -10.58 -15.16
C ARG A 99 -22.18 -9.97 -14.68
N LEU A 100 -21.08 -10.72 -14.64
CA LEU A 100 -19.76 -10.17 -14.29
C LEU A 100 -19.29 -9.14 -15.33
N ALA A 101 -19.58 -9.37 -16.62
CA ALA A 101 -19.30 -8.41 -17.66
C ALA A 101 -20.10 -7.10 -17.48
N ALA A 102 -21.38 -7.17 -17.08
CA ALA A 102 -22.19 -6.01 -16.72
C ALA A 102 -21.65 -5.30 -15.47
N PHE A 103 -21.37 -6.04 -14.41
CA PHE A 103 -20.79 -5.51 -13.17
C PHE A 103 -19.44 -4.83 -13.41
N SER A 104 -18.58 -5.37 -14.29
CA SER A 104 -17.32 -4.72 -14.65
C SER A 104 -17.52 -3.35 -15.32
N LYS A 105 -18.64 -3.13 -16.02
CA LYS A 105 -19.00 -1.82 -16.57
C LYS A 105 -19.49 -0.88 -15.47
N GLU A 106 -20.25 -1.38 -14.50
CA GLU A 106 -20.69 -0.59 -13.34
C GLU A 106 -19.50 -0.12 -12.50
N ILE A 107 -18.54 -1.01 -12.20
CA ILE A 107 -17.29 -0.64 -11.52
C ILE A 107 -16.48 0.38 -12.33
N ARG A 108 -16.43 0.22 -13.65
CA ARG A 108 -15.80 1.23 -14.52
C ARG A 108 -16.49 2.58 -14.41
N LEU A 109 -17.81 2.63 -14.25
CA LEU A 109 -18.55 3.89 -14.11
C LEU A 109 -18.35 4.55 -12.74
N LEU A 110 -17.93 3.80 -11.72
CA LEU A 110 -17.59 4.35 -10.40
C LEU A 110 -16.38 5.29 -10.46
N PHE A 111 -15.41 5.00 -11.34
CA PHE A 111 -14.19 5.77 -11.49
C PHE A 111 -14.20 6.51 -12.85
N PRO A 112 -14.18 7.85 -12.88
CA PRO A 112 -14.36 8.61 -14.12
C PRO A 112 -13.26 8.33 -15.17
N THR A 113 -12.04 8.04 -14.72
CA THR A 113 -10.86 7.76 -15.57
C THR A 113 -10.67 6.28 -15.88
N ALA A 114 -11.58 5.40 -15.44
CA ALA A 114 -11.37 3.96 -15.57
C ALA A 114 -11.67 3.43 -16.98
N ILE A 115 -10.83 2.49 -17.39
CA ILE A 115 -10.91 1.79 -18.68
C ILE A 115 -11.20 0.32 -18.40
N ARG A 116 -12.18 -0.25 -19.12
CA ARG A 116 -12.50 -1.68 -19.02
C ARG A 116 -11.82 -2.45 -20.14
N LEU A 117 -11.15 -3.54 -19.80
CA LEU A 117 -10.48 -4.42 -20.75
C LEU A 117 -11.10 -5.83 -20.73
N ASN A 118 -11.26 -6.44 -21.91
CA ASN A 118 -11.71 -7.83 -22.03
C ASN A 118 -10.53 -8.76 -21.76
N ARG A 119 -10.61 -9.62 -20.72
CA ARG A 119 -9.53 -10.55 -20.35
C ARG A 119 -9.19 -11.52 -21.49
N GLY A 120 -10.19 -12.24 -22.02
CA GLY A 120 -10.00 -13.27 -23.04
C GLY A 120 -8.91 -14.29 -22.65
N ASN A 121 -7.91 -14.46 -23.50
CA ASN A 121 -6.77 -15.37 -23.27
C ASN A 121 -5.52 -14.70 -22.67
N LEU A 122 -5.57 -13.41 -22.27
CA LEU A 122 -4.40 -12.67 -21.76
C LEU A 122 -3.89 -13.24 -20.43
N ILE A 123 -2.63 -13.67 -20.38
CA ILE A 123 -2.03 -14.20 -19.15
C ILE A 123 -1.76 -13.05 -18.18
N LEU A 124 -1.86 -13.31 -16.86
CA LEU A 124 -1.78 -12.28 -15.84
C LEU A 124 -0.47 -11.45 -15.86
N PRO A 125 0.73 -12.02 -16.05
CA PRO A 125 1.96 -11.23 -16.14
C PRO A 125 2.00 -10.35 -17.38
N GLU A 126 1.46 -10.82 -18.52
CA GLU A 126 1.37 -10.02 -19.74
C GLU A 126 0.39 -8.85 -19.58
N LEU A 127 -0.72 -9.08 -18.87
CA LEU A 127 -1.66 -8.02 -18.50
C LEU A 127 -0.97 -6.95 -17.66
N VAL A 128 -0.24 -7.35 -16.61
CA VAL A 128 0.50 -6.41 -15.74
C VAL A 128 1.59 -5.69 -16.52
N HIS A 129 2.30 -6.38 -17.41
CA HIS A 129 3.31 -5.78 -18.28
C HIS A 129 2.70 -4.71 -19.21
N SER A 130 1.56 -5.04 -19.84
CA SER A 130 0.81 -4.10 -20.68
C SER A 130 0.36 -2.88 -19.89
N CYS A 131 -0.14 -3.06 -18.66
CA CYS A 131 -0.56 -1.95 -17.81
C CYS A 131 0.61 -1.03 -17.46
N LYS A 132 1.76 -1.61 -17.07
CA LYS A 132 3.00 -0.87 -16.79
C LYS A 132 3.51 -0.11 -18.02
N SER A 133 3.44 -0.70 -19.21
CA SER A 133 3.90 -0.06 -20.45
C SER A 133 3.03 1.12 -20.87
N ASN A 134 1.72 1.05 -20.56
CA ASN A 134 0.75 2.11 -20.85
C ASN A 134 0.66 3.18 -19.75
N GLY A 135 1.45 3.06 -18.68
CA GLY A 135 1.43 3.99 -17.54
C GLY A 135 0.11 4.00 -16.78
N LEU A 136 -0.56 2.85 -16.69
CA LEU A 136 -1.74 2.71 -15.82
C LEU A 136 -1.29 2.66 -14.37
N SER A 137 -2.03 3.34 -13.49
CA SER A 137 -1.74 3.38 -12.06
C SER A 137 -2.22 2.08 -11.39
N ASP A 138 -3.45 1.68 -11.68
CA ASP A 138 -4.14 0.64 -10.93
C ASP A 138 -4.80 -0.40 -11.83
N VAL A 139 -4.90 -1.62 -11.30
CA VAL A 139 -5.56 -2.75 -11.92
C VAL A 139 -6.57 -3.36 -10.95
N VAL A 140 -7.84 -3.33 -11.32
CA VAL A 140 -8.93 -3.97 -10.58
C VAL A 140 -9.29 -5.27 -11.29
N LEU A 141 -9.09 -6.40 -10.61
CA LEU A 141 -9.45 -7.73 -11.09
C LEU A 141 -10.71 -8.23 -10.37
N LEU A 142 -11.76 -8.51 -11.13
CA LEU A 142 -13.04 -8.97 -10.59
C LEU A 142 -13.20 -10.49 -10.78
N HIS A 143 -13.49 -11.17 -9.68
CA HIS A 143 -13.84 -12.59 -9.65
C HIS A 143 -15.31 -12.75 -9.27
N GLU A 144 -15.96 -13.77 -9.81
CA GLU A 144 -17.33 -14.15 -9.45
C GLU A 144 -17.40 -15.59 -8.97
N HIS A 145 -18.44 -15.89 -8.21
CA HIS A 145 -18.85 -17.26 -7.93
C HIS A 145 -20.29 -17.44 -8.40
N ARG A 146 -20.48 -18.33 -9.39
CA ARG A 146 -21.78 -18.74 -9.96
C ARG A 146 -22.82 -17.61 -10.10
N GLY A 147 -22.40 -16.48 -10.69
CA GLY A 147 -23.29 -15.35 -11.01
C GLY A 147 -24.37 -15.13 -9.95
N HIS A 148 -23.99 -14.88 -8.69
CA HIS A 148 -24.90 -14.90 -7.54
C HIS A 148 -26.21 -14.13 -7.80
N ASP A 149 -27.34 -14.80 -7.59
CA ASP A 149 -28.70 -14.30 -7.79
C ASP A 149 -29.18 -13.51 -6.56
N SER A 150 -29.40 -12.20 -6.71
CA SER A 150 -30.43 -11.48 -5.95
C SER A 150 -30.65 -10.05 -6.47
N VAL A 151 -31.83 -9.85 -7.05
CA VAL A 151 -32.74 -8.68 -7.01
C VAL A 151 -32.26 -7.33 -7.55
N GLU A 152 -32.96 -6.87 -8.59
CA GLU A 152 -32.97 -5.50 -9.10
C GLU A 152 -33.72 -4.56 -8.16
N LEU A 153 -33.05 -3.49 -7.72
CA LEU A 153 -33.65 -2.24 -7.25
C LEU A 153 -32.86 -1.09 -7.88
N ALA A 154 -33.58 -0.05 -8.31
CA ALA A 154 -33.02 1.12 -8.99
C ALA A 154 -32.31 2.05 -8.00
N GLU A 155 -31.06 1.73 -7.70
CA GLU A 155 -30.11 2.60 -7.04
C GLU A 155 -28.98 2.92 -8.01
N VAL A 156 -28.47 4.15 -7.99
CA VAL A 156 -27.37 4.54 -8.87
C VAL A 156 -26.06 4.03 -8.27
N GLY A 157 -25.65 2.84 -8.71
CA GLY A 157 -24.37 2.22 -8.39
C GLY A 157 -24.50 0.92 -7.59
N PRO A 158 -23.49 0.04 -7.65
CA PRO A 158 -23.54 -1.25 -6.97
C PRO A 158 -23.38 -1.07 -5.45
N ARG A 159 -24.30 -1.65 -4.67
CA ARG A 159 -24.08 -1.85 -3.23
C ARG A 159 -23.17 -3.05 -3.01
N MET A 160 -22.07 -2.84 -2.29
CA MET A 160 -21.18 -3.91 -1.90
C MET A 160 -20.72 -3.74 -0.46
N THR A 161 -20.63 -4.84 0.26
CA THR A 161 -19.89 -4.94 1.51
C THR A 161 -18.64 -5.74 1.23
N MET A 162 -17.50 -5.06 1.13
CA MET A 162 -16.21 -5.69 0.90
C MET A 162 -15.53 -5.98 2.24
N ARG A 163 -14.84 -7.11 2.32
CA ARG A 163 -13.96 -7.44 3.43
C ARG A 163 -12.57 -7.68 2.89
N ALA A 164 -11.62 -6.84 3.28
CA ALA A 164 -10.22 -7.07 2.98
C ALA A 164 -9.76 -8.38 3.64
N PHE A 165 -8.99 -9.18 2.91
CA PHE A 165 -8.44 -10.43 3.42
C PHE A 165 -6.91 -10.50 3.32
N GLU A 166 -6.29 -9.72 2.44
CA GLU A 166 -4.85 -9.69 2.24
C GLU A 166 -4.44 -8.33 1.65
N ILE A 167 -3.36 -7.76 2.19
CA ILE A 167 -2.66 -6.57 1.71
C ILE A 167 -1.20 -6.97 1.55
N ARG A 168 -0.65 -6.74 0.36
CA ARG A 168 0.70 -7.17 -0.01
C ARG A 168 1.48 -6.02 -0.63
N ASN A 169 2.73 -5.87 -0.26
CA ASN A 169 3.66 -4.85 -0.77
C ASN A 169 4.27 -5.30 -2.11
N SER A 170 3.40 -5.68 -3.06
CA SER A 170 3.79 -6.10 -4.39
C SER A 170 2.65 -5.97 -5.40
N THR A 171 3.02 -5.96 -6.68
CA THR A 171 2.05 -6.03 -7.78
C THR A 171 1.43 -7.42 -7.89
N LEU A 172 0.23 -7.49 -8.47
CA LEU A 172 -0.60 -8.70 -8.66
C LEU A 172 0.14 -9.94 -9.24
N GLU A 173 1.16 -9.73 -10.08
CA GLU A 173 1.97 -10.82 -10.64
C GLU A 173 2.86 -11.54 -9.61
N ASN A 174 3.27 -10.84 -8.55
CA ASN A 174 4.21 -11.38 -7.56
C ASN A 174 3.46 -11.99 -6.37
N LYS A 175 3.30 -13.31 -6.43
CA LYS A 175 2.67 -14.12 -5.38
C LYS A 175 3.49 -14.23 -4.11
N ASP A 176 4.81 -14.14 -4.23
CA ASP A 176 5.78 -14.30 -3.14
C ASP A 176 6.19 -12.95 -2.54
N GLY A 177 5.43 -11.88 -2.81
CA GLY A 177 5.68 -10.57 -2.22
C GLY A 177 5.34 -10.55 -0.73
N ASP A 178 6.01 -9.68 0.02
CA ASP A 178 5.80 -9.54 1.46
C ASP A 178 4.37 -9.08 1.76
N VAL A 179 3.68 -9.87 2.58
CA VAL A 179 2.32 -9.60 3.04
C VAL A 179 2.40 -8.66 4.23
N GLU A 180 1.83 -7.47 4.08
CA GLU A 180 1.75 -6.48 5.16
C GLU A 180 0.68 -6.88 6.18
N TRP A 181 -0.49 -7.31 5.67
CA TRP A 181 -1.59 -7.74 6.52
C TRP A 181 -2.39 -8.85 5.84
N HIS A 182 -2.89 -9.79 6.64
CA HIS A 182 -3.85 -10.78 6.18
C HIS A 182 -4.87 -11.11 7.26
N LEU A 183 -6.05 -11.56 6.83
CA LEU A 183 -7.13 -11.95 7.71
C LEU A 183 -6.83 -13.29 8.40
N SER A 184 -6.51 -13.23 9.69
CA SER A 184 -6.12 -14.39 10.50
C SER A 184 -7.32 -15.21 11.03
N GLN A 185 -7.91 -16.03 10.16
CA GLN A 185 -9.17 -16.75 10.47
C GLN A 185 -9.02 -17.91 11.48
N TYR A 186 -7.89 -18.62 11.47
CA TYR A 186 -7.68 -19.84 12.25
C TYR A 186 -6.84 -19.64 13.52
N THR A 187 -6.91 -18.43 14.09
CA THR A 187 -6.21 -18.09 15.34
C THR A 187 -7.19 -17.96 16.50
N ARG A 188 -6.76 -18.30 17.72
CA ARG A 188 -7.62 -18.34 18.93
C ARG A 188 -8.38 -17.04 19.19
N THR A 189 -7.77 -15.89 18.89
CA THR A 189 -8.34 -14.56 19.15
C THR A 189 -8.55 -13.73 17.89
N GLY A 190 -8.32 -14.26 16.69
CA GLY A 190 -8.46 -13.51 15.43
C GLY A 190 -9.87 -12.93 15.23
N ARG A 191 -10.91 -13.66 15.65
CA ARG A 191 -12.30 -13.18 15.59
C ARG A 191 -12.67 -12.14 16.64
N LYS A 192 -11.86 -11.97 17.68
CA LYS A 192 -12.07 -10.97 18.75
C LYS A 192 -11.35 -9.66 18.44
N LYS A 193 -10.30 -9.73 17.61
CA LYS A 193 -9.53 -8.57 17.18
C LYS A 193 -10.20 -7.99 15.95
N ASN A 194 -10.82 -6.83 16.11
CA ASN A 194 -11.31 -6.07 14.98
C ASN A 194 -10.16 -5.21 14.46
N TYR A 195 -9.74 -5.51 13.24
CA TYR A 195 -8.92 -4.63 12.42
C TYR A 195 -9.84 -4.09 11.34
N LEU A 196 -9.81 -2.78 11.11
CA LEU A 196 -10.58 -2.03 10.11
C LEU A 196 -12.09 -2.40 10.06
#